data_AF-A0A1Q5MPJ5-F1
#
_entry.id   AF-A0A1Q5MPJ5-F1
#
_cell.length_a   1.000
_cell.length_b   1.000
_cell.length_c   1.000
_cell.angle_alpha   90.00
_cell.angle_beta   90.00
_cell.angle_gamma   90.00
#
_symmetry.space_group_name_H-M   'P 1'
#
loop_
_entity.id
_entity.type
_entity.pdbx_description
1 polymer ?
#
loop_
_entity_poly.entity_id
_entity_poly.type
_entity_poly.pdbx_seq_one_letter_code
_entity_poly.pdbx_strand_id
1 'polypeptide(L)'
;MWVVPAAYAWVAGFALIHAFAIVSNGGHGIGVDPGEGDSGLDCVLPNAVVIAICLVAVGVVHRTTGPPRPLVPGWTVFAGAWIGMPLLVLRGAATAVDECLRLTGVMPYGIFDQHEDATSGWAQWSGRAVDVYFILGAVVLAMALGPWLKESRKRRLP
;
A
#
# COMPACT_ATOMS: atom_id res chain seq x y z
N MET A 1 -16.42 -15.52 -1.61
CA MET A 1 -15.11 -15.35 -2.28
C MET A 1 -14.85 -13.87 -2.61
N TRP A 2 -14.91 -12.97 -1.62
CA TRP A 2 -14.79 -11.52 -1.87
C TRP A 2 -13.35 -11.00 -1.74
N VAL A 3 -12.46 -11.74 -1.08
CA VAL A 3 -11.09 -11.32 -0.81
C VAL A 3 -10.24 -11.16 -2.08
N VAL A 4 -10.46 -12.01 -3.09
CA VAL A 4 -9.77 -11.92 -4.38
C VAL A 4 -10.15 -10.63 -5.13
N PRO A 5 -11.43 -10.33 -5.39
CA PRO A 5 -11.79 -9.06 -6.01
C PRO A 5 -11.40 -7.85 -5.15
N ALA A 6 -11.42 -7.96 -3.82
CA ALA A 6 -10.92 -6.90 -2.95
C ALA A 6 -9.41 -6.67 -3.10
N ALA A 7 -8.60 -7.73 -3.20
CA ALA A 7 -7.17 -7.62 -3.45
C ALA A 7 -6.88 -7.02 -4.83
N TYR A 8 -7.65 -7.37 -5.87
CA TYR A 8 -7.55 -6.73 -7.18
C TYR A 8 -7.88 -5.25 -7.12
N ALA A 9 -9.03 -4.90 -6.51
CA ALA A 9 -9.46 -3.52 -6.39
C ALA A 9 -8.44 -2.69 -5.60
N TRP A 10 -7.86 -3.28 -4.55
CA TRP A 10 -6.77 -2.67 -3.81
C TRP A 10 -5.58 -2.45 -4.75
N VAL A 11 -4.91 -3.49 -5.27
CA VAL A 11 -3.70 -3.33 -6.12
C VAL A 11 -3.93 -2.39 -7.32
N ALA A 12 -5.09 -2.45 -7.95
CA ALA A 12 -5.47 -1.53 -9.03
C ALA A 12 -5.54 -0.08 -8.54
N GLY A 13 -6.18 0.18 -7.40
CA GLY A 13 -6.18 1.49 -6.76
C GLY A 13 -4.76 2.00 -6.48
N PHE A 14 -3.86 1.14 -6.00
CA PHE A 14 -2.46 1.52 -5.75
C PHE A 14 -1.76 1.94 -7.03
N ALA A 15 -1.90 1.13 -8.09
CA ALA A 15 -1.34 1.44 -9.40
C ALA A 15 -1.90 2.75 -9.98
N LEU A 16 -3.21 2.99 -9.82
CA LEU A 16 -3.86 4.22 -10.29
C LEU A 16 -3.37 5.46 -9.54
N ILE A 17 -3.18 5.36 -8.23
CA ILE A 17 -2.62 6.42 -7.39
C ILE A 17 -1.22 6.82 -7.90
N HIS A 18 -0.35 5.84 -8.17
CA HIS A 18 0.98 6.10 -8.71
C HIS A 18 0.96 6.58 -10.17
N ALA A 19 0.02 6.09 -10.98
CA ALA A 19 -0.16 6.57 -12.35
C ALA A 19 -0.63 8.02 -12.37
N PHE A 20 -1.54 8.38 -11.46
CA PHE A 20 -1.97 9.76 -11.26
C PHE A 20 -0.77 10.64 -10.92
N ALA A 21 0.07 10.25 -9.95
CA ALA A 21 1.27 11.00 -9.56
C ALA A 21 2.24 11.26 -10.74
N ILE A 22 2.38 10.31 -11.67
CA ILE A 22 3.15 10.49 -12.91
C ILE A 22 2.47 11.48 -13.87
N VAL A 23 1.18 11.27 -14.16
CA VAL A 23 0.43 12.02 -15.18
C VAL A 23 0.20 13.47 -14.78
N SER A 24 0.02 13.73 -13.48
CA SER A 24 0.07 15.08 -12.94
C SER A 24 1.53 15.57 -12.95
N ASN A 25 2.16 15.75 -14.10
CA ASN A 25 3.44 16.45 -14.24
C ASN A 25 4.66 15.94 -13.44
N GLY A 26 4.71 14.66 -13.06
CA GLY A 26 5.90 14.05 -12.45
C GLY A 26 6.33 14.59 -11.08
N GLY A 27 5.49 15.36 -10.37
CA GLY A 27 5.87 16.01 -9.11
C GLY A 27 4.81 16.11 -8.01
N HIS A 28 3.61 15.57 -8.22
CA HIS A 28 2.60 15.56 -7.16
C HIS A 28 2.72 14.26 -6.36
N GLY A 29 3.69 14.25 -5.45
CA GLY A 29 3.69 13.28 -4.38
C GLY A 29 2.34 13.36 -3.65
N ILE A 30 1.81 12.20 -3.26
CA ILE A 30 0.67 12.20 -2.34
C ILE A 30 1.15 12.82 -1.02
N GLY A 31 0.38 13.78 -0.50
CA GLY A 31 0.85 14.61 0.61
C GLY A 31 1.51 15.92 0.18
N VAL A 32 1.47 16.28 -1.12
CA VAL A 32 1.96 17.55 -1.66
C VAL A 32 0.85 18.25 -2.45
N ASP A 33 0.89 19.58 -2.53
CA ASP A 33 -0.10 20.39 -3.21
C ASP A 33 -0.10 20.29 -4.75
N PRO A 34 -1.26 20.42 -5.42
CA PRO A 34 -1.34 20.53 -6.87
C PRO A 34 -0.60 21.77 -7.38
N GLY A 35 0.52 21.55 -8.05
CA GLY A 35 1.42 22.53 -8.64
C GLY A 35 2.72 22.70 -7.87
N GLU A 36 2.84 22.07 -6.69
CA GLU A 36 3.99 22.13 -5.80
C GLU A 36 4.69 20.77 -5.73
N GLY A 37 6.00 20.78 -5.50
CA GLY A 37 6.82 19.57 -5.38
C GLY A 37 7.92 19.44 -6.44
N ASP A 38 8.92 18.64 -6.11
CA ASP A 38 10.02 18.30 -7.01
C ASP A 38 9.48 17.54 -8.23
N SER A 39 10.03 17.82 -9.40
CA SER A 39 9.67 17.14 -10.64
C SER A 39 10.92 16.62 -11.33
N GLY A 40 10.81 15.44 -11.96
CA GLY A 40 11.97 14.83 -12.60
C GLY A 40 11.91 13.31 -12.65
N LEU A 41 12.99 12.71 -13.15
CA LEU A 41 13.12 11.26 -13.26
C LEU A 41 13.22 10.58 -11.88
N ASP A 42 13.77 11.27 -10.89
CA ASP A 42 13.82 10.89 -9.49
C ASP A 42 12.43 10.73 -8.86
N CYS A 43 11.44 11.52 -9.30
CA CYS A 43 10.05 11.37 -8.89
C CYS A 43 9.28 10.35 -9.76
N VAL A 44 9.52 10.32 -11.07
CA VAL A 44 8.78 9.45 -12.00
C VAL A 44 9.20 7.98 -11.88
N LEU A 45 10.49 7.70 -11.75
CA LEU A 45 11.03 6.33 -11.80
C LEU A 45 10.51 5.45 -10.65
N PRO A 46 10.51 5.89 -9.38
CA PRO A 46 9.95 5.08 -8.29
C PRO A 46 8.46 4.77 -8.53
N ASN A 47 7.67 5.75 -8.97
CA ASN A 47 6.26 5.55 -9.28
C ASN A 47 6.06 4.53 -10.41
N ALA A 48 6.86 4.60 -11.47
CA ALA A 48 6.81 3.66 -12.59
C ALA A 48 7.17 2.23 -12.15
N VAL A 49 8.18 2.09 -11.28
CA VAL A 49 8.56 0.80 -10.70
C VAL A 49 7.44 0.22 -9.85
N VAL A 50 6.76 1.03 -9.03
CA VAL A 50 5.61 0.56 -8.24
C VAL A 50 4.48 0.09 -9.15
N ILE A 51 4.15 0.83 -10.21
CA ILE A 51 3.13 0.41 -11.18
C ILE A 51 3.51 -0.94 -11.80
N ALA A 52 4.77 -1.12 -12.21
CA ALA A 52 5.24 -2.38 -12.77
C ALA A 52 5.10 -3.54 -11.77
N ILE A 53 5.46 -3.32 -10.50
CA ILE A 53 5.28 -4.31 -9.43
C ILE A 53 3.79 -4.65 -9.23
N CYS A 54 2.91 -3.66 -9.23
CA CYS A 54 1.46 -3.85 -9.15
C CYS A 54 0.92 -4.70 -10.31
N LEU A 55 1.35 -4.43 -11.54
CA LEU A 55 0.94 -5.21 -12.72
C LEU A 55 1.42 -6.66 -12.62
N VAL A 56 2.64 -6.89 -12.16
CA VAL A 56 3.15 -8.23 -11.87
C VAL A 56 2.31 -8.93 -10.80
N ALA A 57 1.97 -8.24 -9.71
CA ALA A 57 1.14 -8.77 -8.65
C ALA A 57 -0.26 -9.16 -9.14
N VAL A 58 -0.92 -8.30 -9.94
CA VAL A 58 -2.20 -8.59 -10.60
C VAL A 58 -2.08 -9.84 -11.49
N GLY A 59 -1.02 -9.93 -12.29
CA GLY A 59 -0.75 -11.10 -13.14
C GLY A 59 -0.57 -12.39 -12.33
N VAL A 60 0.10 -12.32 -11.18
CA VAL A 60 0.24 -13.45 -10.25
C VAL A 60 -1.12 -13.85 -9.68
N VAL A 61 -1.90 -12.90 -9.15
CA VAL A 61 -3.24 -13.18 -8.60
C VAL A 61 -4.14 -13.82 -9.67
N HIS A 62 -4.12 -13.30 -10.90
CA HIS A 62 -4.92 -13.82 -12.02
C HIS A 62 -4.60 -15.25 -12.39
N ARG A 63 -3.31 -15.60 -12.39
CA ARG A 63 -2.89 -16.99 -12.63
C ARG A 63 -3.23 -17.92 -11.45
N THR A 64 -3.34 -17.39 -10.23
CA THR A 64 -3.74 -18.19 -9.05
C THR A 64 -5.24 -18.40 -8.91
N THR A 65 -6.09 -17.66 -9.62
CA THR A 65 -7.55 -17.85 -9.63
C THR A 65 -8.03 -18.99 -10.55
N GLY A 66 -7.12 -19.59 -11.35
CA GLY A 66 -7.39 -20.76 -12.18
C GLY A 66 -7.19 -22.10 -11.44
N PRO A 67 -7.32 -23.25 -12.15
CA PRO A 67 -7.01 -24.56 -11.57
C PRO A 67 -5.59 -24.56 -10.98
N PRO A 68 -5.37 -25.21 -9.83
CA PRO A 68 -4.17 -25.04 -9.00
C PRO A 68 -2.93 -25.47 -9.77
N ARG A 69 -2.21 -24.50 -10.33
CA ARG A 69 -0.89 -24.70 -10.93
C ARG A 69 0.18 -24.29 -9.92
N PRO A 70 1.21 -25.12 -9.66
CA PRO A 70 2.25 -24.86 -8.67
C PRO A 70 3.27 -23.83 -9.19
N LEU A 71 2.81 -22.65 -9.61
CA LEU A 71 3.66 -21.62 -10.20
C LEU A 71 4.38 -20.77 -9.16
N VAL A 72 3.84 -20.66 -7.96
CA VAL A 72 4.40 -19.81 -6.90
C VAL A 72 4.61 -20.67 -5.65
N PRO A 73 5.86 -20.83 -5.17
CA PRO A 73 6.13 -21.56 -3.94
C PRO A 73 5.38 -20.93 -2.77
N GLY A 74 4.71 -21.73 -1.94
CA GLY A 74 3.92 -21.16 -0.85
C GLY A 74 4.72 -20.31 0.14
N TRP A 75 6.02 -20.55 0.27
CA TRP A 75 6.89 -19.75 1.14
C TRP A 75 7.04 -18.30 0.67
N THR A 76 6.94 -18.00 -0.64
CA THR A 76 7.04 -16.61 -1.13
C THR A 76 5.79 -15.82 -0.78
N VAL A 77 4.61 -16.43 -0.86
CA VAL A 77 3.34 -15.84 -0.43
C VAL A 77 3.37 -15.54 1.07
N PHE A 78 3.88 -16.50 1.85
CA PHE A 78 4.02 -16.34 3.29
C PHE A 78 5.03 -15.25 3.67
N ALA A 79 6.22 -15.26 3.08
CA ALA A 79 7.25 -14.25 3.32
C ALA A 79 6.75 -12.85 2.91
N GLY A 80 6.10 -12.74 1.75
CA GLY A 80 5.49 -11.51 1.29
C GLY A 80 4.41 -11.00 2.23
N ALA A 81 3.57 -11.88 2.79
CA ALA A 81 2.57 -11.50 3.76
C ALA A 81 3.19 -11.06 5.10
N TRP A 82 4.22 -11.77 5.58
CA TRP A 82 4.91 -11.45 6.83
C TRP A 82 5.70 -10.14 6.79
N ILE A 83 6.21 -9.75 5.62
CA ILE A 83 6.94 -8.49 5.45
C ILE A 83 5.96 -7.38 5.08
N GLY A 84 5.08 -7.63 4.12
CA GLY A 84 4.13 -6.65 3.61
C GLY A 84 3.14 -6.18 4.66
N MET A 85 2.61 -7.08 5.48
CA MET A 85 1.59 -6.71 6.48
C MET A 85 2.13 -5.74 7.54
N PRO A 86 3.28 -5.98 8.20
CA PRO A 86 3.89 -4.98 9.08
C PRO A 86 4.22 -3.68 8.36
N LEU A 87 4.73 -3.71 7.12
CA LEU A 87 5.05 -2.48 6.39
C LEU A 87 3.81 -1.63 6.10
N LEU A 88 2.71 -2.26 5.68
CA LEU A 88 1.43 -1.58 5.44
C LEU A 88 0.88 -0.96 6.73
N VAL A 89 0.94 -1.71 7.84
CA VAL A 89 0.50 -1.22 9.16
C VAL A 89 1.40 -0.10 9.65
N LEU A 90 2.72 -0.28 9.64
CA LEU A 90 3.67 0.74 10.10
C LEU A 90 3.54 2.02 9.29
N ARG A 91 3.40 1.93 7.95
CA ARG A 91 3.26 3.11 7.11
C ARG A 91 2.00 3.92 7.44
N GLY A 92 0.85 3.26 7.55
CA GLY A 92 -0.41 3.95 7.85
C GLY A 92 -0.58 4.33 9.32
N ALA A 93 -0.08 3.50 10.24
CA ALA A 93 -0.19 3.75 11.68
C ALA A 93 0.80 4.78 12.18
N ALA A 94 2.00 4.89 11.60
CA ALA A 94 2.99 5.89 12.02
C ALA A 94 2.43 7.30 11.91
N THR A 95 1.81 7.64 10.77
CA THR A 95 1.20 8.96 10.55
C THR A 95 0.00 9.19 11.47
N ALA A 96 -0.85 8.17 11.67
CA ALA A 96 -2.01 8.27 12.56
C ALA A 96 -1.60 8.46 14.04
N VAL A 97 -0.53 7.79 14.48
CA VAL A 97 0.02 7.96 15.83
C VAL A 97 0.61 9.35 16.00
N ASP A 98 1.37 9.84 15.01
CA ASP A 98 1.92 11.19 15.01
C ASP A 98 0.81 12.24 15.15
N GLU A 99 -0.25 12.09 14.37
CA GLU A 99 -1.40 12.99 14.40
C GLU A 99 -2.14 12.96 15.74
N CYS A 100 -2.37 11.77 16.32
CA CYS A 100 -2.95 11.66 17.66
C CYS A 100 -2.09 12.34 18.73
N LEU A 101 -0.77 12.24 18.66
CA LEU A 101 0.14 12.88 19.62
C LEU A 101 0.12 14.41 19.50
N ARG A 102 -0.02 14.93 18.28
CA ARG A 102 -0.23 16.37 18.03
C ARG A 102 -1.57 16.84 18.56
N LEU A 103 -2.66 16.14 18.21
CA LEU A 103 -4.04 16.49 18.61
C LEU A 103 -4.26 16.44 20.12
N THR A 104 -3.62 15.49 20.81
CA THR A 104 -3.69 15.37 22.28
C THR A 104 -2.77 16.35 23.01
N GLY A 105 -1.91 17.07 22.29
CA GLY A 105 -0.92 17.97 22.87
C GLY A 105 0.23 17.27 23.60
N VAL A 106 0.32 15.93 23.54
CA VAL A 106 1.42 15.15 24.13
C VAL A 106 2.74 15.47 23.42
N MET A 107 2.69 15.60 22.09
CA MET A 107 3.83 16.02 21.27
C MET A 107 3.36 17.02 20.21
N PRO A 108 3.29 18.33 20.56
CA PRO A 108 2.70 19.35 19.70
C PRO A 108 3.37 19.49 18.32
N TYR A 109 4.65 19.14 18.25
CA TYR A 109 5.48 19.20 17.04
C TYR A 109 5.51 17.87 16.26
N GLY A 110 4.94 16.80 16.80
CA GLY A 110 5.02 15.44 16.26
C GLY A 110 6.40 14.77 16.45
N ILE A 111 6.44 13.47 16.20
CA ILE A 111 7.63 12.60 16.15
C ILE A 111 8.37 12.80 14.83
N PHE A 112 7.61 12.93 13.75
CA PHE A 112 8.15 13.20 12.42
C PHE A 112 8.04 14.69 12.20
N ASP A 113 9.15 15.38 11.99
CA ASP A 113 9.23 16.85 11.87
C ASP A 113 8.56 17.33 10.56
N GLN A 114 7.24 17.19 10.47
CA GLN A 114 6.42 17.54 9.29
C GLN A 114 5.99 19.01 9.31
N HIS A 115 6.67 19.87 10.08
CA HIS A 115 6.19 21.22 10.31
C HIS A 115 6.28 22.14 9.09
N GLU A 116 7.00 21.73 8.03
CA GLU A 116 7.23 22.59 6.86
C GLU A 116 6.56 22.11 5.55
N ASP A 117 6.13 20.84 5.42
CA ASP A 117 5.86 20.27 4.08
C ASP A 117 4.39 20.13 3.66
N ALA A 118 3.41 20.22 4.58
CA ALA A 118 1.98 20.05 4.25
C ALA A 118 1.12 21.21 4.78
N THR A 119 1.32 22.40 4.21
CA THR A 119 0.66 23.62 4.66
C THR A 119 -0.81 23.72 4.23
N SER A 120 -1.25 22.95 3.22
CA SER A 120 -2.64 22.97 2.76
C SER A 120 -3.51 21.84 3.31
N GLY A 121 -4.83 22.05 3.22
CA GLY A 121 -5.82 21.02 3.49
C GLY A 121 -5.79 19.85 2.49
N TRP A 122 -5.30 20.05 1.26
CA TRP A 122 -5.21 18.96 0.27
C TRP A 122 -4.07 18.00 0.60
N ALA A 123 -2.87 18.52 0.90
CA ALA A 123 -1.73 17.71 1.28
C ALA A 123 -2.07 16.82 2.49
N GLN A 124 -2.68 17.41 3.52
CA GLN A 124 -3.13 16.67 4.70
C GLN A 124 -4.21 15.63 4.38
N TRP A 125 -5.22 15.98 3.58
CA TRP A 125 -6.30 15.05 3.22
C TRP A 125 -5.78 13.86 2.41
N SER A 126 -4.96 14.12 1.38
CA SER A 126 -4.44 13.09 0.49
C SER A 126 -3.46 12.14 1.21
N GLY A 127 -2.64 12.67 2.12
CA GLY A 127 -1.79 11.86 3.01
C GLY A 127 -2.61 10.89 3.86
N ARG A 128 -3.63 11.40 4.58
CA ARG A 128 -4.53 10.56 5.40
C ARG A 128 -5.27 9.52 4.56
N ALA A 129 -5.74 9.90 3.36
CA ALA A 129 -6.42 8.97 2.47
C ALA A 129 -5.52 7.78 2.08
N VAL A 130 -4.23 8.02 1.89
CA VAL A 130 -3.25 6.98 1.59
C VAL A 130 -2.94 6.10 2.81
N ASP A 131 -2.83 6.69 3.99
CA ASP A 131 -2.62 5.92 5.22
C ASP A 131 -3.78 4.94 5.47
N VAL A 132 -5.02 5.42 5.33
CA VAL A 132 -6.22 4.57 5.40
C VAL A 132 -6.18 3.48 4.34
N TYR A 133 -5.80 3.85 3.12
CA TYR A 133 -5.67 2.89 2.02
C TYR A 133 -4.64 1.77 2.32
N PHE A 134 -3.51 2.09 2.95
CA PHE A 134 -2.53 1.09 3.37
C PHE A 134 -3.05 0.19 4.49
N ILE A 135 -3.76 0.75 5.48
CA ILE A 135 -4.39 -0.02 6.55
C ILE A 135 -5.42 -1.00 5.98
N LEU A 136 -6.25 -0.55 5.03
CA LEU A 136 -7.20 -1.42 4.33
C LEU A 136 -6.49 -2.55 3.58
N GLY A 137 -5.33 -2.27 2.98
CA GLY A 137 -4.47 -3.28 2.37
C GLY A 137 -4.00 -4.35 3.36
N ALA A 138 -3.55 -3.93 4.55
CA ALA A 138 -3.15 -4.86 5.60
C ALA A 138 -4.32 -5.76 6.04
N VAL A 139 -5.51 -5.21 6.18
CA VAL A 139 -6.73 -5.95 6.53
C VAL A 139 -7.07 -6.97 5.44
N VAL A 140 -7.09 -6.57 4.16
CA VAL A 140 -7.34 -7.46 3.02
C VAL A 140 -6.32 -8.62 3.00
N LEU A 141 -5.05 -8.31 3.20
CA LEU A 141 -3.97 -9.31 3.24
C LEU A 141 -4.13 -10.30 4.41
N ALA A 142 -4.50 -9.80 5.61
CA ALA A 142 -4.78 -10.64 6.77
C ALA A 142 -5.90 -11.65 6.50
N MET A 143 -7.00 -11.17 5.89
CA MET A 143 -8.15 -12.00 5.56
C MET A 143 -7.86 -13.00 4.44
N ALA A 144 -6.92 -12.69 3.54
CA ALA A 144 -6.45 -13.62 2.52
C ALA A 144 -5.55 -14.73 3.09
N LEU A 145 -4.71 -14.39 4.07
CA LEU A 145 -3.69 -15.29 4.61
C LEU A 145 -4.30 -16.47 5.38
N GLY A 146 -5.37 -16.24 6.15
CA GLY A 146 -6.02 -17.28 6.97
C GLY A 146 -6.53 -18.49 6.17
N PRO A 147 -7.38 -18.29 5.15
CA PRO A 147 -7.84 -19.35 4.25
C PRO A 147 -6.69 -20.03 3.52
N TRP A 148 -5.69 -19.28 3.05
CA TRP A 148 -4.52 -19.82 2.36
C TRP A 148 -3.67 -20.73 3.27
N LEU A 149 -3.47 -20.35 4.53
CA LEU A 149 -2.76 -21.16 5.52
C LEU A 149 -3.52 -22.45 5.86
N LYS A 150 -4.86 -22.39 5.93
CA LYS A 150 -5.71 -23.58 6.15
C LYS A 150 -5.59 -24.56 4.97
N GLU A 151 -5.67 -24.06 3.75
CA GLU A 151 -5.58 -24.88 2.53
C GLU A 151 -4.17 -25.47 2.34
N SER A 152 -3.13 -24.68 2.61
CA SER A 152 -1.74 -25.13 2.52
C SER A 152 -1.41 -26.23 3.53
N ARG A 153 -2.04 -26.20 4.72
CA ARG A 153 -1.92 -27.28 5.72
C ARG A 153 -2.60 -28.57 5.25
N LYS A 154 -3.79 -28.50 4.66
CA LYS A 154 -4.49 -29.68 4.11
C LYS A 154 -3.65 -30.40 3.05
N ARG A 155 -2.95 -29.65 2.21
CA ARG A 155 -2.09 -30.20 1.13
C ARG A 155 -0.77 -30.79 1.62
N ARG A 156 -0.39 -30.57 2.88
CA ARG A 156 0.83 -31.11 3.50
C ARG A 156 0.58 -32.30 4.42
N LEU A 157 -0.68 -32.73 4.59
CA LEU A 157 -1.00 -33.95 5.33
C LEU A 157 -0.84 -35.17 4.39
N PRO A 158 -0.17 -36.25 4.85
CA PRO A 158 -0.08 -37.50 4.12
C PRO A 158 -1.45 -38.19 3.94
#